data_AF-A0A7R9YST4-F1
#
_entry.id   AF-A0A7R9YST4-F1
#
_cell.length_a   1.000
_cell.length_b   1.000
_cell.length_c   1.000
_cell.angle_alpha   90.00
_cell.angle_beta   90.00
_cell.angle_gamma   90.00
#
_symmetry.space_group_name_H-M   'P 1'
#
loop_
_entity.id
_entity.type
_entity.pdbx_description
1 polymer ?
#
loop_
_entity_poly.entity_id
_entity_poly.type
_entity_poly.pdbx_seq_one_letter_code
_entity_poly.pdbx_strand_id
1 'polypeptide(L)'
;EVRRELLLPGDKVHKLLALQAGVRLFDRIATGARQGRLSEIELRLYLAGHGATPAEVAKVLKLFCTLVRTDRFDFVAFWDFVTAYDWVAQAFRIYNIPA
;
A
#
# COMPACT_ATOMS: atom_id res chain seq x y z
N GLU A 1 -12.90 -11.14 -16.26
CA GLU A 1 -11.97 -11.21 -17.42
C GLU A 1 -10.57 -11.72 -17.10
N VAL A 2 -9.77 -11.02 -16.27
CA VAL A 2 -8.30 -11.18 -16.15
C VAL A 2 -7.79 -12.63 -16.02
N ARG A 3 -8.50 -13.50 -15.29
CA ARG A 3 -8.13 -14.92 -15.10
C ARG A 3 -8.18 -15.75 -16.38
N ARG A 4 -9.09 -15.45 -17.32
CA ARG A 4 -9.24 -16.21 -18.58
C ARG A 4 -8.19 -15.82 -19.63
N GLU A 5 -7.70 -14.58 -19.60
CA GLU A 5 -6.78 -14.06 -20.61
C GLU A 5 -5.31 -14.41 -20.31
N LEU A 6 -4.95 -14.59 -19.04
CA LEU A 6 -3.55 -14.76 -18.65
C LEU A 6 -3.08 -16.23 -18.63
N LEU A 7 -3.98 -17.22 -18.75
CA LEU A 7 -3.66 -18.67 -18.69
C LEU A 7 -2.82 -19.06 -17.45
N LEU A 8 -2.97 -18.33 -16.34
CA LEU A 8 -2.18 -18.55 -15.14
C LEU A 8 -2.90 -19.46 -14.13
N PRO A 9 -2.13 -20.28 -13.39
CA PRO A 9 -2.59 -20.93 -12.16
C PRO A 9 -3.25 -19.95 -11.18
N GLY A 10 -4.25 -20.42 -10.41
CA GLY A 10 -5.08 -19.56 -9.55
C GLY A 10 -4.31 -18.77 -8.49
N ASP A 11 -3.23 -19.34 -7.95
CA ASP A 11 -2.29 -18.70 -7.02
C ASP A 11 -1.54 -17.51 -7.68
N LYS A 12 -1.13 -17.66 -8.94
CA LYS A 12 -0.51 -16.57 -9.70
C LYS A 12 -1.51 -15.47 -10.04
N VAL A 13 -2.76 -15.83 -10.31
CA VAL A 13 -3.85 -14.87 -10.53
C VAL A 13 -4.11 -14.06 -9.26
N HIS A 14 -4.13 -14.71 -8.09
CA HIS A 14 -4.31 -14.01 -6.81
C HIS A 14 -3.20 -13.00 -6.56
N LYS A 15 -1.93 -13.39 -6.76
CA LYS A 15 -0.80 -12.47 -6.66
C LYS A 15 -0.89 -11.28 -7.61
N LEU A 16 -1.33 -11.49 -8.85
CA LEU A 16 -1.51 -10.39 -9.80
C LEU A 16 -2.63 -9.43 -9.38
N LEU A 17 -3.73 -9.95 -8.85
CA LEU A 17 -4.81 -9.12 -8.34
C LEU A 17 -4.36 -8.31 -7.11
N ALA A 18 -3.57 -8.93 -6.23
CA ALA A 18 -2.95 -8.24 -5.09
C ALA A 18 -2.00 -7.13 -5.56
N LEU A 19 -1.13 -7.41 -6.54
CA LEU A 19 -0.25 -6.40 -7.14
C LEU A 19 -1.06 -5.25 -7.74
N GLN A 20 -2.11 -5.54 -8.53
CA GLN A 20 -2.98 -4.51 -9.10
C GLN A 20 -3.68 -3.67 -8.02
N ALA A 21 -4.10 -4.28 -6.92
CA ALA A 21 -4.69 -3.57 -5.80
C ALA A 21 -3.64 -2.69 -5.09
N GLY A 22 -2.41 -3.18 -4.93
CA GLY A 22 -1.29 -2.41 -4.43
C GLY A 22 -0.95 -1.19 -5.29
N VAL A 23 -0.95 -1.33 -6.62
CA VAL A 23 -0.77 -0.20 -7.54
C VAL A 23 -1.87 0.84 -7.33
N ARG A 24 -3.14 0.42 -7.33
CA ARG A 24 -4.27 1.34 -7.10
C ARG A 24 -4.21 2.03 -5.75
N LEU A 25 -3.77 1.33 -4.70
CA LEU A 25 -3.63 1.94 -3.38
C LEU A 25 -2.46 2.94 -3.35
N PHE A 26 -1.31 2.58 -3.94
CA PHE A 26 -0.17 3.49 -4.06
C PHE A 26 -0.59 4.79 -4.77
N ASP A 27 -1.28 4.69 -5.90
CA ASP A 27 -1.74 5.85 -6.67
C ASP A 27 -2.76 6.71 -5.91
N ARG A 28 -3.54 6.13 -4.99
CA ARG A 28 -4.47 6.89 -4.14
C ARG A 28 -3.79 7.63 -2.99
N ILE A 29 -2.68 7.08 -2.47
CA ILE A 29 -1.90 7.73 -1.40
C ILE A 29 -0.97 8.79 -1.99
N ALA A 30 -0.38 8.49 -3.14
CA ALA A 30 0.54 9.35 -3.85
C ALA A 30 -0.17 10.64 -4.29
N THR A 31 0.29 11.79 -3.80
CA THR A 31 -0.34 13.09 -4.11
C THR A 31 0.18 13.69 -5.42
N GLY A 32 1.38 13.30 -5.87
CA GLY A 32 2.01 13.77 -7.10
C GLY A 32 1.77 12.86 -8.30
N ALA A 33 1.41 13.43 -9.45
CA ALA A 33 1.35 12.69 -10.70
C ALA A 33 2.73 12.11 -11.06
N ARG A 34 2.78 10.80 -11.36
CA ARG A 34 4.01 10.08 -11.79
C ARG A 34 5.13 10.02 -10.75
N GLN A 35 4.84 10.26 -9.46
CA GLN A 35 5.86 10.09 -8.44
C GLN A 35 6.15 8.61 -8.20
N GLY A 36 7.43 8.23 -8.26
CA GLY A 36 7.87 6.84 -8.06
C GLY A 36 8.08 6.46 -6.59
N ARG A 37 7.78 7.37 -5.65
CA ARG A 37 8.01 7.18 -4.22
C ARG A 37 6.91 7.87 -3.40
N LEU A 38 6.77 7.42 -2.17
CA LEU A 38 5.75 7.84 -1.21
C LEU A 38 6.43 8.25 0.09
N SER A 39 6.06 9.43 0.59
CA SER A 39 6.54 9.94 1.87
C SER A 39 5.66 9.49 3.04
N GLU A 40 6.22 9.47 4.24
CA GLU A 40 5.45 9.23 5.47
C GLU A 40 4.32 10.26 5.65
N ILE A 41 4.54 11.52 5.23
CA ILE A 41 3.55 12.59 5.32
C ILE A 41 2.32 12.28 4.46
N GLU A 42 2.51 11.80 3.23
CA GLU A 42 1.40 11.43 2.35
C GLU A 42 0.59 10.26 2.92
N LEU A 43 1.28 9.28 3.50
CA LEU A 43 0.60 8.19 4.20
C LEU A 43 -0.22 8.71 5.38
N ARG A 44 0.34 9.61 6.20
CA ARG A 44 -0.38 10.26 7.31
C ARG A 44 -1.64 10.98 6.82
N LEU A 45 -1.52 11.78 5.76
CA LEU A 45 -2.63 12.52 5.17
C LEU A 45 -3.71 11.60 4.63
N TYR A 46 -3.33 10.52 3.95
CA TYR A 46 -4.26 9.52 3.46
C TYR A 46 -5.05 8.86 4.60
N LEU A 47 -4.35 8.41 5.65
CA LEU A 47 -4.98 7.76 6.80
C LEU A 47 -5.94 8.71 7.53
N ALA A 48 -5.50 9.96 7.77
CA ALA A 48 -6.33 10.98 8.40
C ALA A 48 -7.57 11.33 7.54
N GLY A 49 -7.41 11.40 6.22
CA GLY A 49 -8.50 11.64 5.27
C GLY A 49 -9.58 10.54 5.26
N HIS A 50 -9.23 9.33 5.74
CA HIS A 50 -10.16 8.21 5.91
C HIS A 50 -10.64 8.05 7.37
N GLY A 51 -10.44 9.05 8.22
CA GLY A 51 -10.98 9.09 9.58
C GLY A 51 -10.15 8.37 10.64
N ALA A 52 -8.90 7.98 10.33
CA ALA A 52 -8.02 7.38 11.33
C ALA A 52 -7.64 8.42 12.41
N THR A 53 -7.77 8.02 13.68
CA THR A 53 -7.33 8.83 14.82
C THR A 53 -5.80 8.95 14.86
N PRO A 54 -5.23 9.96 15.56
CA PRO A 54 -3.77 10.08 15.69
C PRO A 54 -3.09 8.82 16.25
N ALA A 55 -3.76 8.10 17.15
CA ALA A 55 -3.27 6.85 17.72
C ALA A 55 -3.24 5.70 16.69
N GLU A 56 -4.27 5.60 15.84
CA GLU A 56 -4.32 4.62 14.76
C GLU A 56 -3.29 4.92 13.68
N VAL A 57 -3.16 6.19 13.29
CA VAL A 57 -2.11 6.64 12.35
C VAL A 57 -0.73 6.21 12.85
N ALA A 58 -0.40 6.50 14.11
CA ALA A 58 0.89 6.12 14.69
C ALA A 58 1.13 4.60 14.66
N LYS A 59 0.10 3.80 14.95
CA LYS A 59 0.19 2.33 14.91
C LYS A 59 0.36 1.79 13.49
N VAL A 60 -0.42 2.30 12.54
CA VAL A 60 -0.34 1.91 11.11
C VAL A 60 1.03 2.27 10.56
N LEU A 61 1.54 3.48 10.83
CA LEU A 61 2.88 3.89 10.40
C LEU A 61 3.97 3.00 10.97
N LYS A 62 3.92 2.72 12.28
CA LYS A 62 4.90 1.83 12.91
C LYS A 62 4.91 0.46 12.24
N LEU A 63 3.73 -0.12 11.98
CA LEU A 63 3.61 -1.40 11.31
C LEU A 63 4.09 -1.30 9.84
N PHE A 64 3.70 -0.26 9.13
CA PHE A 64 4.12 -0.01 7.75
C PHE A 64 5.65 0.09 7.62
N CYS A 65 6.31 0.86 8.48
CA CYS A 65 7.78 0.99 8.47
C CYS A 65 8.51 -0.32 8.84
N THR A 66 7.84 -1.26 9.53
CA THR A 66 8.42 -2.60 9.77
C THR A 66 8.25 -3.56 8.60
N LEU A 67 7.29 -3.29 7.71
CA LEU A 67 6.91 -4.20 6.62
C LEU A 67 7.46 -3.75 5.26
N VAL A 68 7.67 -2.45 5.09
CA VAL A 68 8.03 -1.85 3.81
C VAL A 68 9.41 -1.24 3.91
N ARG A 69 10.27 -1.58 2.97
CA ARG A 69 11.61 -1.01 2.87
C ARG A 69 11.53 0.47 2.46
N THR A 70 12.35 1.30 3.12
CA THR A 70 12.55 2.70 2.76
C THR A 70 13.93 2.91 2.12
N ASP A 71 14.05 4.00 1.36
CA ASP A 71 15.33 4.48 0.84
C ASP A 71 16.09 5.33 1.89
N ARG A 72 17.26 5.85 1.50
CA ARG A 72 18.12 6.67 2.38
C ARG A 72 17.49 7.99 2.86
N PHE A 73 16.34 8.37 2.31
CA PHE A 73 15.61 9.59 2.63
C PHE A 73 14.25 9.27 3.27
N ASP A 74 14.06 8.03 3.74
CA ASP A 74 12.84 7.54 4.36
C ASP A 74 11.60 7.55 3.44
N PHE A 75 11.81 7.55 2.12
CA PHE A 75 10.73 7.36 1.16
C PHE A 75 10.55 5.88 0.85
N VAL A 76 9.31 5.48 0.61
CA VAL A 76 8.97 4.15 0.09
C VAL A 76 8.91 4.20 -1.42
N ALA A 77 9.72 3.41 -2.11
CA ALA A 77 9.64 3.30 -3.56
C ALA A 77 8.40 2.48 -3.98
N PHE A 78 7.90 2.75 -5.18
CA PHE A 78 6.72 2.09 -5.74
C PHE A 78 6.77 0.56 -5.61
N TRP A 79 7.86 -0.08 -6.04
CA TRP A 79 7.96 -1.54 -6.00
C TRP A 79 8.10 -2.09 -4.59
N ASP A 80 8.73 -1.35 -3.67
CA ASP A 80 8.80 -1.75 -2.26
C ASP A 80 7.39 -1.76 -1.64
N PHE A 81 6.55 -0.77 -1.96
CA PHE A 81 5.15 -0.73 -1.53
C PHE A 81 4.33 -1.89 -2.14
N VAL A 82 4.36 -2.02 -3.47
CA VAL A 82 3.51 -2.95 -4.21
C VAL A 82 3.82 -4.40 -3.86
N THR A 83 5.10 -4.73 -3.67
CA THR A 83 5.50 -6.10 -3.29
C THR A 83 5.18 -6.42 -1.83
N ALA A 84 5.06 -5.42 -0.97
CA ALA A 84 4.63 -5.57 0.42
C ALA A 84 3.11 -5.47 0.61
N TYR A 85 2.32 -5.32 -0.47
CA TYR A 85 0.90 -4.99 -0.39
C TYR A 85 0.08 -5.95 0.47
N ASP A 86 0.33 -7.26 0.44
CA ASP A 86 -0.43 -8.22 1.24
C ASP A 86 -0.34 -7.90 2.74
N TRP A 87 0.83 -7.47 3.21
CA TRP A 87 1.06 -7.05 4.59
C TRP A 87 0.45 -5.68 4.88
N VAL A 88 0.55 -4.73 3.93
CA VAL A 88 -0.07 -3.40 4.04
C VAL A 88 -1.59 -3.50 4.12
N ALA A 89 -2.19 -4.34 3.28
CA ALA A 89 -3.63 -4.59 3.26
C ALA A 89 -4.11 -5.25 4.56
N GLN A 90 -3.31 -6.15 5.15
CA GLN A 90 -3.60 -6.71 6.46
C GLN A 90 -3.54 -5.66 7.57
N ALA A 91 -2.52 -4.79 7.55
CA ALA A 91 -2.42 -3.66 8.48
C ALA A 91 -3.65 -2.75 8.39
N PHE A 92 -4.04 -2.36 7.18
CA PHE A 92 -5.18 -1.49 6.94
C PHE A 92 -6.48 -2.14 7.42
N ARG A 93 -6.66 -3.45 7.18
CA ARG A 93 -7.82 -4.21 7.66
C ARG A 93 -7.93 -4.23 9.19
N ILE A 94 -6.81 -4.39 9.92
CA ILE A 94 -6.80 -4.40 11.39
C ILE A 94 -7.32 -3.07 11.95
N TYR A 95 -7.03 -1.96 11.26
CA TYR A 95 -7.42 -0.61 11.68
C TYR A 95 -8.65 -0.08 10.93
N ASN A 96 -9.39 -0.95 10.22
CA ASN A 96 -10.59 -0.61 9.45
C ASN A 96 -10.39 0.54 8.43
N ILE A 97 -9.22 0.57 7.81
CA ILE A 97 -8.83 1.56 6.81
C ILE A 97 -9.09 0.99 5.40
N PRO A 98 -9.70 1.74 4.48
CA PRO A 98 -9.90 1.29 3.10
C PRO A 98 -8.56 1.02 2.39
N ALA A 99 -8.44 -0.16 1.78
CA ALA A 99 -7.24 -0.61 1.05
C ALA A 99 -7.47 -0.75 -0.46
#